data_AF-A0AAW7VZB5-F1
#
_entry.id   AF-A0AAW7VZB5-F1
#
_cell.length_a   1.000
_cell.length_b   1.000
_cell.length_c   1.000
_cell.angle_alpha   90.00
_cell.angle_beta   90.00
_cell.angle_gamma   90.00
#
_symmetry.space_group_name_H-M   'P 1'
#
loop_
_entity.id
_entity.type
_entity.pdbx_description
1 polymer ?
#
loop_
_entity_poly.entity_id
_entity_poly.type
_entity_poly.pdbx_seq_one_letter_code
_entity_poly.pdbx_strand_id
1 'polypeptide(L)'
;MCRAKAAGDRRCPYHRNPLVMAVANAKTSLRRLEKRLDGLEASDAPMAKITRGVERMVAAVTRLGEREQLAIPNLQADAGALAAPHPTRAGEITQESVDSASWDDIGGMYSKYGDDPEALEKLQLLVEAREERENADIWGRDSAPAYGDGDAITNPTLRKERKLTPHEVAREEYDHYVMAQYRKCESELSFLVNKEGKAKGIDSFSLFSGPVSRVKKYGSEELQAWFAANGRHTLGSFRHAMFGWASDAKAARNTRLEGFENVAHTF
;
A
#
# COMPACT_ATOMS: atom_id res chain seq x y z
N MET A 1 1.15 -43.39 9.79
CA MET A 1 2.34 -44.07 10.36
C MET A 1 2.94 -44.97 9.29
N CYS A 2 4.21 -44.81 8.92
CA CYS A 2 4.84 -45.72 7.95
C CYS A 2 5.05 -47.09 8.61
N ARG A 3 4.56 -48.16 7.99
CA ARG A 3 4.71 -49.53 8.51
C ARG A 3 6.18 -49.96 8.45
N ALA A 4 6.62 -50.73 9.46
CA ALA A 4 7.98 -51.23 9.55
C ALA A 4 8.28 -52.24 8.43
N LYS A 5 9.56 -52.30 8.05
CA LYS A 5 10.20 -53.10 6.98
C LYS A 5 9.82 -54.59 6.89
N ALA A 6 9.19 -55.17 7.91
CA ALA A 6 9.00 -56.62 8.01
C ALA A 6 8.03 -57.19 6.95
N ALA A 7 7.26 -56.35 6.26
CA ALA A 7 6.20 -56.79 5.34
C ALA A 7 6.59 -56.80 3.84
N GLY A 8 7.85 -56.58 3.46
CA GLY A 8 8.26 -56.61 2.05
C GLY A 8 7.77 -55.40 1.20
N ASP A 9 7.09 -54.43 1.81
CA ASP A 9 6.57 -53.26 1.11
C ASP A 9 7.64 -52.19 0.84
N ARG A 10 7.46 -51.47 -0.28
CA ARG A 10 8.32 -50.35 -0.73
C ARG A 10 8.48 -49.33 0.41
N ARG A 11 9.73 -48.99 0.76
CA ARG A 11 10.00 -47.89 1.71
C ARG A 11 9.33 -46.63 1.18
N CYS A 12 8.49 -46.00 2.02
CA CYS A 12 7.93 -44.68 1.76
C CYS A 12 9.04 -43.73 1.25
N PRO A 13 8.80 -42.94 0.19
CA PRO A 13 9.83 -42.10 -0.46
C PRO A 13 10.67 -41.27 0.53
N TYR A 14 10.04 -40.81 1.61
CA TYR A 14 10.69 -40.07 2.69
C TYR A 14 11.82 -40.82 3.41
N HIS A 15 11.84 -42.16 3.41
CA HIS A 15 12.91 -42.96 4.04
C HIS A 15 14.04 -43.35 3.08
N ARG A 16 13.92 -43.04 1.79
CA ARG A 16 14.97 -43.33 0.79
C ARG A 16 16.02 -42.23 0.75
N ASN A 17 15.65 -40.98 1.04
CA ASN A 17 16.56 -39.85 1.05
C ASN A 17 16.51 -39.12 2.41
N PRO A 18 17.58 -39.19 3.24
CA PRO A 18 17.59 -38.56 4.56
C PRO A 18 17.46 -37.03 4.51
N LEU A 19 17.87 -36.38 3.40
CA LEU A 19 17.73 -34.94 3.21
C LEU A 19 16.27 -34.54 3.01
N VAL A 20 15.51 -35.30 2.22
CA VAL A 20 14.06 -35.08 2.02
C VAL A 20 13.30 -35.22 3.35
N MET A 21 13.68 -36.21 4.18
CA MET A 21 13.15 -36.35 5.53
C MET A 21 13.51 -35.16 6.42
N ALA A 22 14.74 -34.66 6.35
CA ALA A 22 15.18 -33.51 7.14
C ALA A 22 14.43 -32.22 6.77
N VAL A 23 14.12 -32.01 5.49
CA VAL A 23 13.28 -30.91 4.99
C VAL A 23 11.84 -31.06 5.48
N ALA A 24 11.25 -32.25 5.35
CA ALA A 24 9.88 -32.52 5.83
C ALA A 24 9.74 -32.27 7.35
N ASN A 25 10.73 -32.69 8.14
CA ASN A 25 10.77 -32.45 9.58
C ASN A 25 10.94 -30.96 9.91
N ALA A 26 11.74 -30.22 9.14
CA ALA A 26 11.89 -28.77 9.29
C ALA A 26 10.56 -28.04 9.00
N LYS A 27 9.89 -28.36 7.88
CA LYS A 27 8.57 -27.81 7.53
C LYS A 27 7.52 -28.09 8.61
N THR A 28 7.50 -29.30 9.15
CA THR A 28 6.60 -29.66 10.25
C THR A 28 6.91 -28.88 11.52
N SER A 29 8.19 -28.63 11.82
CA SER A 29 8.60 -27.83 12.96
C SER A 29 8.20 -26.36 12.82
N LEU A 30 8.32 -25.81 11.60
CA LEU A 30 7.90 -24.46 11.27
C LEU A 30 6.38 -24.27 11.46
N ARG A 31 5.56 -25.18 10.93
CA ARG A 31 4.09 -25.17 11.16
C ARG A 31 3.70 -25.22 12.63
N ARG A 32 4.47 -25.94 13.46
CA ARG A 32 4.24 -26.01 14.92
C ARG A 32 4.61 -24.69 15.60
N LEU A 33 5.62 -23.98 15.10
CA LEU A 33 6.01 -22.67 15.62
C LEU A 33 5.01 -21.59 15.23
N GLU A 34 4.53 -21.58 13.98
CA GLU A 34 3.46 -20.69 13.51
C GLU A 34 2.23 -20.82 14.40
N LYS A 35 1.67 -22.03 14.52
CA LYS A 35 0.50 -22.29 15.39
C LYS A 35 0.72 -21.87 16.85
N ARG A 36 1.97 -21.96 17.34
CA ARG A 36 2.31 -21.53 18.69
C ARG A 36 2.36 -20.01 18.79
N LEU A 37 2.83 -19.31 17.76
CA LEU A 37 2.86 -17.86 17.70
C LEU A 37 1.42 -17.30 17.65
N ASP A 38 0.57 -17.87 16.79
CA ASP A 38 -0.86 -17.54 16.72
C ASP A 38 -1.54 -17.69 18.10
N GLY A 39 -1.23 -18.78 18.81
CA GLY A 39 -1.75 -19.02 20.15
C GLY A 39 -1.25 -18.02 21.20
N LEU A 40 -0.01 -17.51 21.06
CA LEU A 40 0.53 -16.48 21.95
C LEU A 40 -0.18 -15.14 21.69
N GLU A 41 -0.38 -14.77 20.43
CA GLU A 41 -1.08 -13.56 20.03
C GLU A 41 -2.54 -13.58 20.49
N ALA A 42 -3.24 -14.70 20.28
CA ALA A 42 -4.63 -14.85 20.71
C ALA A 42 -4.80 -14.80 22.25
N SER A 43 -3.76 -15.15 23.00
CA SER A 43 -3.77 -15.15 24.48
C SER A 43 -3.30 -13.83 25.12
N ASP A 44 -3.05 -12.80 24.30
CA ASP A 44 -2.44 -11.53 24.72
C ASP A 44 -1.15 -11.75 25.56
N ALA A 45 -0.30 -12.65 25.08
CA ALA A 45 0.92 -13.00 25.78
C ALA A 45 1.86 -11.77 25.89
N PRO A 46 2.65 -11.65 26.97
CA PRO A 46 3.62 -10.57 27.10
C PRO A 46 4.54 -10.46 25.87
N MET A 47 4.78 -9.25 25.39
CA MET A 47 5.56 -8.98 24.17
C MET A 47 6.88 -9.75 24.11
N ALA A 48 7.62 -9.84 25.22
CA ALA A 48 8.87 -10.59 25.31
C ALA A 48 8.74 -12.11 25.02
N LYS A 49 7.56 -12.71 25.20
CA LYS A 49 7.29 -14.10 24.78
C LYS A 49 7.04 -14.18 23.27
N ILE A 50 6.31 -13.21 22.71
CA ILE A 50 6.07 -13.11 21.27
C ILE A 50 7.39 -12.93 20.53
N THR A 51 8.24 -11.98 20.96
CA THR A 51 9.57 -11.74 20.38
C THR A 51 10.43 -13.01 20.34
N ARG A 52 10.51 -13.75 21.45
CA ARG A 52 11.24 -15.04 21.48
C ARG A 52 10.61 -16.12 20.59
N GLY A 53 9.30 -16.08 20.39
CA GLY A 53 8.59 -16.93 19.43
C GLY A 53 9.03 -16.64 17.99
N VAL A 54 9.03 -15.35 17.63
CA VAL A 54 9.48 -14.85 16.32
C VAL A 54 10.95 -15.21 16.07
N GLU A 55 11.85 -14.97 17.01
CA GLU A 55 13.28 -15.33 16.87
C GLU A 55 13.48 -16.83 16.58
N ARG A 56 12.72 -17.70 17.27
CA ARG A 56 12.77 -19.15 17.03
C ARG A 56 12.21 -19.52 15.65
N MET A 57 11.18 -18.83 15.20
CA MET A 57 10.59 -19.01 13.87
C MET A 57 11.59 -18.61 12.78
N VAL A 58 12.23 -17.45 12.91
CA VAL A 58 13.29 -16.98 12.00
C VAL A 58 14.42 -18.02 11.91
N ALA A 59 14.94 -18.48 13.06
CA ALA A 59 15.97 -19.52 13.08
C ALA A 59 15.51 -20.85 12.45
N ALA A 60 14.21 -21.18 12.53
CA ALA A 60 13.65 -22.36 11.87
C ALA A 60 13.54 -22.19 10.35
N VAL A 61 13.16 -21.00 9.87
CA VAL A 61 13.14 -20.64 8.44
C VAL A 61 14.54 -20.73 7.85
N THR A 62 15.55 -20.16 8.51
CA THR A 62 16.95 -20.24 8.04
C THR A 62 17.41 -21.68 7.91
N ARG A 63 17.20 -22.52 8.93
CA ARG A 63 17.54 -23.95 8.88
C ARG A 63 16.76 -24.73 7.82
N LEU A 64 15.52 -24.34 7.53
CA LEU A 64 14.75 -24.93 6.44
C LEU A 64 15.40 -24.60 5.10
N GLY A 65 15.73 -23.33 4.85
CA GLY A 65 16.41 -22.88 3.64
C GLY A 65 17.75 -23.59 3.40
N GLU A 66 18.60 -23.71 4.43
CA GLU A 66 19.86 -24.46 4.37
C GLU A 66 19.64 -25.93 3.96
N ARG A 67 18.62 -26.58 4.55
CA ARG A 67 18.29 -27.98 4.24
C ARG A 67 17.71 -28.16 2.85
N GLU A 68 16.90 -27.21 2.39
CA GLU A 68 16.36 -27.21 1.03
C GLU A 68 17.49 -27.03 0.02
N GLN A 69 18.41 -26.09 0.25
CA GLN A 69 19.60 -25.92 -0.58
C GLN A 69 20.45 -27.19 -0.68
N LEU A 70 20.63 -27.93 0.43
CA LEU A 70 21.33 -29.22 0.41
C LEU A 70 20.54 -30.34 -0.28
N ALA A 71 19.20 -30.25 -0.31
CA ALA A 71 18.35 -31.24 -0.96
C ALA A 71 18.20 -31.02 -2.49
N ILE A 72 18.35 -29.79 -2.97
CA ILE A 72 18.21 -29.41 -4.39
C ILE A 72 19.19 -30.14 -5.34
N PRO A 73 20.50 -30.32 -5.03
CA PRO A 73 21.43 -31.03 -5.93
C PRO A 73 21.00 -32.45 -6.25
N ASN A 74 20.33 -33.14 -5.32
CA ASN A 74 19.82 -34.49 -5.55
C ASN A 74 18.51 -34.53 -6.35
N LEU A 75 17.74 -33.43 -6.38
CA LEU A 75 16.54 -33.33 -7.22
C LEU A 75 16.90 -33.00 -8.67
N GLN A 76 17.96 -32.22 -8.90
CA GLN A 76 18.45 -31.90 -10.25
C GLN A 76 19.09 -33.10 -10.95
N ALA A 77 19.70 -34.04 -10.20
CA ALA A 77 20.28 -35.25 -10.78
C ALA A 77 19.22 -36.25 -11.29
N ASP A 78 18.04 -36.29 -10.67
CA ASP A 78 16.91 -37.14 -11.09
C ASP A 78 15.90 -36.42 -12.01
N ALA A 79 15.96 -35.08 -12.07
CA ALA A 79 15.23 -34.29 -13.05
C ALA A 79 15.95 -34.40 -14.40
N GLY A 80 15.71 -35.51 -15.10
CA GLY A 80 16.25 -35.77 -16.43
C GLY A 80 16.15 -34.51 -17.30
N ALA A 81 17.30 -34.10 -17.87
CA ALA A 81 17.49 -32.98 -18.79
C ALA A 81 16.29 -32.03 -18.85
N LEU A 82 16.22 -31.07 -17.91
CA LEU A 82 15.25 -29.98 -17.98
C LEU A 82 15.24 -29.50 -19.43
N ALA A 83 14.05 -29.53 -20.05
CA ALA A 83 13.88 -29.07 -21.42
C ALA A 83 14.55 -27.69 -21.54
N ALA A 84 15.29 -27.49 -22.63
CA ALA A 84 15.96 -26.22 -22.87
C ALA A 84 14.96 -25.08 -22.60
N PRO A 85 15.37 -24.01 -21.88
CA PRO A 85 14.47 -22.92 -21.55
C PRO A 85 13.78 -22.44 -22.82
N HIS A 86 12.46 -22.29 -22.74
CA HIS A 86 11.69 -21.77 -23.86
C HIS A 86 12.26 -20.39 -24.23
N PRO A 87 12.34 -20.05 -25.53
CA PRO A 87 12.73 -18.71 -25.93
C PRO A 87 11.79 -17.69 -25.30
N THR A 88 12.37 -16.61 -24.78
CA THR A 88 11.62 -15.51 -24.14
C THR A 88 10.55 -14.96 -25.08
N ARG A 89 9.36 -14.76 -24.52
CA ARG A 89 8.16 -14.20 -25.13
C ARG A 89 7.95 -12.75 -24.71
N ALA A 90 8.91 -12.12 -24.03
CA ALA A 90 8.83 -10.72 -23.64
C ALA A 90 8.51 -9.80 -24.85
N GLY A 91 8.94 -10.15 -26.06
CA GLY A 91 8.61 -9.44 -27.28
C GLY A 91 7.11 -9.36 -27.60
N GLU A 92 6.30 -10.33 -27.16
CA GLU A 92 4.84 -10.35 -27.39
C GLU A 92 4.08 -9.32 -26.54
N ILE A 93 4.67 -8.85 -25.44
CA ILE A 93 4.02 -7.93 -24.50
C ILE A 93 4.34 -6.50 -24.95
N THR A 94 3.32 -5.77 -25.36
CA THR A 94 3.45 -4.37 -25.80
C THR A 94 2.69 -3.43 -24.88
N GLN A 95 3.07 -2.15 -24.85
CA GLN A 95 2.34 -1.14 -24.08
C GLN A 95 0.86 -1.08 -24.51
N GLU A 96 0.59 -1.14 -25.82
CA GLU A 96 -0.76 -1.14 -26.37
C GLU A 96 -1.61 -2.33 -25.88
N SER A 97 -1.00 -3.53 -25.78
CA SER A 97 -1.68 -4.71 -25.23
C SER A 97 -2.05 -4.53 -23.76
N VAL A 98 -1.19 -3.89 -22.97
CA VAL A 98 -1.45 -3.63 -21.54
C VAL A 98 -2.45 -2.50 -21.37
N ASP A 99 -2.41 -1.46 -22.18
CA ASP A 99 -3.33 -0.31 -22.11
C ASP A 99 -4.76 -0.67 -22.50
N SER A 100 -4.93 -1.60 -23.45
CA SER A 100 -6.24 -2.06 -23.92
C SER A 100 -6.84 -3.20 -23.11
N ALA A 101 -6.04 -3.92 -22.33
CA ALA A 101 -6.49 -5.03 -21.51
C ALA A 101 -7.35 -4.58 -20.31
N SER A 102 -8.32 -5.38 -19.88
CA SER A 102 -8.92 -5.20 -18.55
C SER A 102 -7.95 -5.64 -17.44
N TRP A 103 -8.20 -5.24 -16.18
CA TRP A 103 -7.42 -5.72 -15.04
C TRP A 103 -7.49 -7.25 -14.86
N ASP A 104 -8.63 -7.86 -15.20
CA ASP A 104 -8.79 -9.31 -15.22
C ASP A 104 -7.95 -9.96 -16.34
N ASP A 105 -7.90 -9.34 -17.52
CA ASP A 105 -7.07 -9.81 -18.63
C ASP A 105 -5.57 -9.73 -18.30
N ILE A 106 -5.14 -8.68 -17.59
CA ILE A 106 -3.77 -8.55 -17.06
C ILE A 106 -3.46 -9.74 -16.12
N GLY A 107 -4.40 -10.12 -15.26
CA GLY A 107 -4.27 -11.34 -14.42
C GLY A 107 -4.11 -12.62 -15.26
N GLY A 108 -4.82 -12.70 -16.39
CA GLY A 108 -4.65 -13.74 -17.40
C GLY A 108 -3.25 -13.73 -18.03
N MET A 109 -2.69 -12.55 -18.31
CA MET A 109 -1.33 -12.41 -18.86
C MET A 109 -0.27 -12.92 -17.87
N TYR A 110 -0.38 -12.62 -16.57
CA TYR A 110 0.52 -13.17 -15.55
C TYR A 110 0.51 -14.70 -15.52
N SER A 111 -0.66 -15.31 -15.68
CA SER A 111 -0.78 -16.77 -15.76
C SER A 111 -0.19 -17.34 -17.06
N LYS A 112 -0.39 -16.64 -18.18
CA LYS A 112 0.11 -17.04 -19.51
C LYS A 112 1.64 -17.05 -19.59
N TYR A 113 2.30 -16.10 -18.91
CA TYR A 113 3.76 -15.95 -18.93
C TYR A 113 4.44 -16.47 -17.65
N GLY A 114 3.74 -17.28 -16.84
CA GLY A 114 4.25 -17.75 -15.55
C GLY A 114 5.55 -18.56 -15.61
N ASP A 115 5.89 -19.10 -16.78
CA ASP A 115 7.11 -19.85 -17.07
C ASP A 115 8.25 -19.00 -17.66
N ASP A 116 8.01 -17.71 -17.93
CA ASP A 116 8.97 -16.80 -18.56
C ASP A 116 9.23 -15.55 -17.68
N PRO A 117 10.34 -15.54 -16.93
CA PRO A 117 10.63 -14.46 -15.99
C PRO A 117 10.87 -13.10 -16.68
N GLU A 118 11.44 -13.08 -17.88
CA GLU A 118 11.70 -11.84 -18.61
C GLU A 118 10.39 -11.22 -19.12
N ALA A 119 9.46 -12.06 -19.57
CA ALA A 119 8.12 -11.61 -19.95
C ALA A 119 7.35 -11.05 -18.74
N LEU A 120 7.44 -11.69 -17.57
CA LEU A 120 6.80 -11.20 -16.35
C LEU A 120 7.36 -9.84 -15.90
N GLU A 121 8.69 -9.66 -15.92
CA GLU A 121 9.31 -8.39 -15.56
C GLU A 121 8.85 -7.26 -16.49
N LYS A 122 8.80 -7.53 -17.81
CA LYS A 122 8.28 -6.56 -18.78
C LYS A 122 6.79 -6.26 -18.58
N LEU A 123 5.97 -7.26 -18.30
CA LEU A 123 4.54 -7.08 -17.99
C LEU A 123 4.38 -6.17 -16.76
N GLN A 124 5.12 -6.43 -15.69
CA GLN A 124 5.07 -5.64 -14.47
C GLN A 124 5.42 -4.18 -14.72
N LEU A 125 6.52 -3.90 -15.43
CA LEU A 125 6.93 -2.54 -15.77
C LEU A 125 5.85 -1.77 -16.56
N LEU A 126 5.20 -2.44 -17.52
CA LEU A 126 4.16 -1.81 -18.33
C LEU A 126 2.86 -1.57 -17.54
N VAL A 127 2.53 -2.47 -16.60
CA VAL A 127 1.40 -2.32 -15.68
C VAL A 127 1.64 -1.15 -14.72
N GLU A 128 2.81 -1.08 -14.08
CA GLU A 128 3.19 0.05 -13.21
C GLU A 128 3.10 1.39 -13.96
N ALA A 129 3.62 1.45 -15.19
CA ALA A 129 3.53 2.64 -16.03
C ALA A 129 2.08 3.02 -16.39
N ARG A 130 1.19 2.03 -16.57
CA ARG A 130 -0.23 2.26 -16.81
C ARG A 130 -0.93 2.77 -15.55
N GLU A 131 -0.69 2.14 -14.39
CA GLU A 131 -1.23 2.60 -13.11
C GLU A 131 -0.82 4.04 -12.82
N GLU A 132 0.42 4.42 -13.14
CA GLU A 132 0.91 5.77 -12.92
C GLU A 132 0.18 6.79 -13.82
N ARG A 133 -0.10 6.44 -15.08
CA ARG A 133 -0.92 7.28 -15.99
C ARG A 133 -2.38 7.36 -15.58
N GLU A 134 -3.02 6.22 -15.28
CA GLU A 134 -4.42 6.20 -14.85
C GLU A 134 -4.61 6.94 -13.52
N ASN A 135 -3.68 6.77 -12.58
CA ASN A 135 -3.67 7.58 -11.36
C ASN A 135 -3.46 9.07 -11.68
N ALA A 136 -2.56 9.44 -12.58
CA ALA A 136 -2.39 10.84 -12.96
C ALA A 136 -3.68 11.45 -13.54
N ASP A 137 -4.46 10.69 -14.32
CA ASP A 137 -5.72 11.15 -14.90
C ASP A 137 -6.87 11.22 -13.88
N ILE A 138 -7.01 10.21 -13.02
CA ILE A 138 -8.05 10.18 -11.96
C ILE A 138 -7.85 11.34 -10.98
N TRP A 139 -6.60 11.65 -10.64
CA TRP A 139 -6.29 12.73 -9.69
C TRP A 139 -6.06 14.09 -10.36
N GLY A 140 -5.84 14.11 -11.68
CA GLY A 140 -5.51 15.31 -12.46
C GLY A 140 -6.72 16.07 -13.01
N ARG A 141 -7.92 15.47 -13.08
CA ARG A 141 -9.07 16.09 -13.75
C ARG A 141 -10.12 16.71 -12.81
N ASP A 142 -10.39 16.12 -11.65
CA ASP A 142 -11.52 16.56 -10.80
C ASP A 142 -11.17 16.88 -9.33
N SER A 143 -9.96 16.55 -8.88
CA SER A 143 -9.58 16.65 -7.45
C SER A 143 -8.48 17.63 -7.13
N ALA A 144 -7.80 18.23 -8.12
CA ALA A 144 -6.99 19.40 -7.84
C ALA A 144 -7.96 20.53 -7.45
N PRO A 145 -7.96 21.04 -6.20
CA PRO A 145 -8.68 22.25 -5.91
C PRO A 145 -8.28 23.30 -6.96
N ALA A 146 -9.24 24.08 -7.43
CA ALA A 146 -9.00 25.20 -8.33
C ALA A 146 -8.19 26.31 -7.60
N TYR A 147 -6.95 26.01 -7.23
CA TYR A 147 -5.99 26.96 -6.68
C TYR A 147 -5.35 27.73 -7.84
N GLY A 148 -5.16 29.03 -7.66
CA GLY A 148 -4.79 29.94 -8.74
C GLY A 148 -5.92 30.28 -9.72
N ASP A 149 -7.16 29.85 -9.46
CA ASP A 149 -8.33 30.22 -10.27
C ASP A 149 -8.90 31.58 -9.81
N GLY A 150 -9.45 32.34 -10.76
CA GLY A 150 -9.99 33.69 -10.56
C GLY A 150 -9.09 34.82 -11.07
N ASP A 151 -9.58 36.05 -10.93
CA ASP A 151 -8.87 37.25 -11.40
C ASP A 151 -7.93 37.80 -10.33
N ALA A 152 -6.98 38.66 -10.72
CA ALA A 152 -6.11 39.40 -9.79
C ALA A 152 -6.89 40.21 -8.73
N ILE A 153 -8.18 40.46 -8.96
CA ILE A 153 -9.08 41.11 -7.99
C ILE A 153 -9.46 40.12 -6.88
N THR A 154 -9.91 38.92 -7.25
CA THR A 154 -10.41 37.89 -6.32
C THR A 154 -9.31 37.06 -5.69
N ASN A 155 -8.19 36.89 -6.39
CA ASN A 155 -7.01 36.18 -5.90
C ASN A 155 -5.79 37.13 -5.85
N PRO A 156 -5.43 37.63 -4.66
CA PRO A 156 -4.29 38.54 -4.49
C PRO A 156 -2.93 37.95 -4.91
N THR A 157 -2.77 36.63 -4.97
CA THR A 157 -1.50 35.99 -5.36
C THR A 157 -1.18 36.19 -6.85
N LEU A 158 -2.22 36.43 -7.67
CA LEU A 158 -2.09 36.67 -9.12
C LEU A 158 -1.75 38.12 -9.46
N ARG A 159 -1.70 39.02 -8.47
CA ARG A 159 -1.35 40.44 -8.68
C ARG A 159 0.13 40.57 -9.00
N LYS A 160 0.44 40.95 -10.25
CA LYS A 160 1.82 41.17 -10.74
C LYS A 160 2.67 42.12 -9.89
N GLU A 161 2.03 43.05 -9.18
CA GLU A 161 2.70 44.02 -8.30
C GLU A 161 3.25 43.38 -7.02
N ARG A 162 2.66 42.27 -6.57
CA ARG A 162 3.11 41.54 -5.38
C ARG A 162 4.22 40.56 -5.78
N LYS A 163 5.44 40.87 -5.37
CA LYS A 163 6.60 39.97 -5.56
C LYS A 163 6.65 38.94 -4.43
N LEU A 164 5.68 38.03 -4.39
CA LEU A 164 5.65 36.94 -3.42
C LEU A 164 6.63 35.84 -3.82
N THR A 165 7.28 35.26 -2.83
CA THR A 165 8.03 34.01 -3.00
C THR A 165 7.05 32.84 -3.23
N PRO A 166 7.48 31.74 -3.88
CA PRO A 166 6.62 30.56 -4.06
C PRO A 166 6.03 30.01 -2.75
N HIS A 167 6.77 30.10 -1.64
CA HIS A 167 6.26 29.66 -0.33
C HIS A 167 5.15 30.57 0.21
N GLU A 168 5.25 31.89 0.00
CA GLU A 168 4.21 32.85 0.39
C GLU A 168 2.97 32.67 -0.47
N VAL A 169 3.14 32.48 -1.79
CA VAL A 169 2.04 32.14 -2.71
C VAL A 169 1.33 30.87 -2.23
N ALA A 170 2.08 29.80 -1.93
CA ALA A 170 1.50 28.55 -1.43
C ALA A 170 0.72 28.73 -0.14
N ARG A 171 1.20 29.60 0.75
CA ARG A 171 0.56 29.85 2.04
C ARG A 171 -0.75 30.61 1.87
N GLU A 172 -0.77 31.64 1.05
CA GLU A 172 -1.99 32.42 0.77
C GLU A 172 -3.03 31.56 0.05
N GLU A 173 -2.63 30.82 -0.99
CA GLU A 173 -3.53 29.88 -1.67
C GLU A 173 -4.09 28.81 -0.72
N TYR A 174 -3.27 28.31 0.20
CA TYR A 174 -3.72 27.36 1.20
C TYR A 174 -4.75 27.97 2.16
N ASP A 175 -4.55 29.22 2.59
CA ASP A 175 -5.49 29.92 3.45
C ASP A 175 -6.83 30.16 2.71
N HIS A 176 -6.78 30.47 1.41
CA HIS A 176 -7.97 30.55 0.55
C HIS A 176 -8.69 29.20 0.41
N TYR A 177 -7.94 28.12 0.15
CA TYR A 177 -8.47 26.75 0.10
C TYR A 177 -9.17 26.36 1.41
N VAL A 178 -8.52 26.60 2.56
CA VAL A 178 -9.09 26.31 3.88
C VAL A 178 -10.38 27.08 4.11
N MET A 179 -10.42 28.37 3.76
CA MET A 179 -11.61 29.20 3.89
C MET A 179 -12.76 28.73 2.97
N ALA A 180 -12.44 28.34 1.73
CA ALA A 180 -13.44 27.82 0.78
C ALA A 180 -14.06 26.51 1.29
N GLN A 181 -13.23 25.58 1.76
CA GLN A 181 -13.66 24.31 2.37
C GLN A 181 -14.53 24.55 3.61
N TYR A 182 -14.12 25.49 4.47
CA TYR A 182 -14.87 25.86 5.66
C TYR A 182 -16.27 26.39 5.33
N ARG A 183 -16.38 27.33 4.39
CA ARG A 183 -17.67 27.89 3.95
C ARG A 183 -18.58 26.84 3.33
N LYS A 184 -18.01 25.94 2.51
CA LYS A 184 -18.76 24.82 1.93
C LYS A 184 -19.31 23.90 3.02
N CYS A 185 -18.47 23.52 3.98
CA CYS A 185 -18.88 22.76 5.17
C CYS A 185 -19.97 23.46 5.98
N GLU A 186 -19.85 24.75 6.26
CA GLU A 186 -20.88 25.50 7.00
C GLU A 186 -22.24 25.51 6.29
N SER A 187 -22.25 25.45 4.95
CA SER A 187 -23.49 25.40 4.17
C SER A 187 -24.12 24.01 4.09
N GLU A 188 -23.32 22.95 4.25
CA GLU A 188 -23.76 21.55 4.05
C GLU A 188 -23.98 20.79 5.37
N LEU A 189 -23.28 21.16 6.44
CA LEU A 189 -23.26 20.42 7.69
C LEU A 189 -23.99 21.16 8.81
N SER A 190 -24.63 20.40 9.70
CA SER A 190 -25.34 20.99 10.86
C SER A 190 -24.38 21.26 12.02
N PHE A 191 -23.36 20.42 12.20
CA PHE A 191 -22.38 20.57 13.28
C PHE A 191 -20.97 20.25 12.79
N LEU A 192 -19.99 21.11 13.11
CA LEU A 192 -18.57 20.89 12.78
C LEU A 192 -17.77 20.26 13.94
N VAL A 193 -18.17 20.57 15.18
CA VAL A 193 -17.44 20.18 16.40
C VAL A 193 -18.31 19.26 17.25
N ASN A 194 -17.72 18.18 17.77
CA ASN A 194 -18.40 17.25 18.66
C ASN A 194 -18.58 17.83 20.08
N LYS A 195 -19.28 17.10 20.97
CA LYS A 195 -19.56 17.56 22.33
C LYS A 195 -18.28 17.80 23.15
N GLU A 196 -17.26 16.96 22.99
CA GLU A 196 -15.97 17.10 23.69
C GLU A 196 -15.20 18.34 23.21
N GLY A 197 -15.17 18.58 21.90
CA GLY A 197 -14.54 19.76 21.31
C GLY A 197 -15.23 21.05 21.73
N LYS A 198 -16.57 21.06 21.79
CA LYS A 198 -17.35 22.20 22.31
C LYS A 198 -17.02 22.48 23.78
N ALA A 199 -16.95 21.45 24.63
CA ALA A 199 -16.59 21.61 26.04
C ALA A 199 -15.18 22.17 26.24
N LYS A 200 -14.26 21.90 25.30
CA LYS A 200 -12.88 22.39 25.30
C LYS A 200 -12.70 23.75 24.59
N GLY A 201 -13.77 24.36 24.07
CA GLY A 201 -13.68 25.61 23.32
C GLY A 201 -12.84 25.49 22.04
N ILE A 202 -12.87 24.32 21.40
CA ILE A 202 -12.18 24.12 20.12
C ILE A 202 -12.93 24.90 19.04
N ASP A 203 -12.23 25.85 18.43
CA ASP A 203 -12.71 26.58 17.27
C ASP A 203 -12.90 25.64 16.07
N SER A 204 -14.04 25.72 15.40
CA SER A 204 -14.40 24.91 14.24
C SER A 204 -13.44 25.17 13.08
N PHE A 205 -13.07 26.42 12.84
CA PHE A 205 -12.18 26.80 11.75
C PHE A 205 -10.79 26.17 11.92
N SER A 206 -10.29 26.10 13.17
CA SER A 206 -9.01 25.44 13.49
C SER A 206 -8.93 23.95 13.10
N LEU A 207 -10.06 23.28 12.86
CA LEU A 207 -10.09 21.88 12.40
C LEU A 207 -9.67 21.74 10.93
N PHE A 208 -9.78 22.78 10.12
CA PHE A 208 -9.48 22.72 8.68
C PHE A 208 -7.98 22.86 8.39
N SER A 209 -7.23 23.60 9.22
CA SER A 209 -5.78 23.84 9.04
C SER A 209 -4.87 23.01 9.97
N GLY A 210 -5.45 22.27 10.93
CA GLY A 210 -4.70 21.51 11.95
C GLY A 210 -4.22 20.10 11.54
N PRO A 211 -3.73 19.29 12.49
CA PRO A 211 -3.43 17.88 12.23
C PRO A 211 -4.71 17.03 12.16
N VAL A 212 -4.70 15.96 11.36
CA VAL A 212 -5.83 15.03 11.20
C VAL A 212 -6.30 14.44 12.53
N SER A 213 -5.37 14.12 13.43
CA SER A 213 -5.69 13.61 14.77
C SER A 213 -6.61 14.53 15.57
N ARG A 214 -6.51 15.85 15.37
CA ARG A 214 -7.38 16.85 16.02
C ARG A 214 -8.80 16.78 15.48
N VAL A 215 -8.95 16.58 14.16
CA VAL A 215 -10.25 16.40 13.50
C VAL A 215 -10.91 15.10 13.95
N LYS A 216 -10.18 13.98 13.95
CA LYS A 216 -10.71 12.70 14.43
C LYS A 216 -11.18 12.75 15.89
N LYS A 217 -10.49 13.54 16.72
CA LYS A 217 -10.81 13.67 18.13
C LYS A 217 -11.95 14.65 18.42
N TYR A 218 -11.98 15.81 17.76
CA TYR A 218 -12.88 16.91 18.13
C TYR A 218 -13.90 17.29 17.04
N GLY A 219 -13.72 16.81 15.81
CA GLY A 219 -14.68 16.97 14.73
C GLY A 219 -15.92 16.13 14.98
N SER A 220 -17.08 16.65 14.54
CA SER A 220 -18.31 15.86 14.46
C SER A 220 -18.14 14.67 13.51
N GLU A 221 -18.99 13.65 13.65
CA GLU A 221 -19.03 12.52 12.72
C GLU A 221 -19.37 12.99 11.30
N GLU A 222 -20.27 13.97 11.16
CA GLU A 222 -20.61 14.62 9.89
C GLU A 222 -19.38 15.25 9.22
N LEU A 223 -18.57 16.01 9.96
CA LEU A 223 -17.36 16.64 9.41
C LEU A 223 -16.31 15.59 9.00
N GLN A 224 -16.18 14.51 9.78
CA GLN A 224 -15.26 13.43 9.46
C GLN A 224 -15.68 12.70 8.18
N ALA A 225 -16.98 12.40 8.03
CA ALA A 225 -17.53 11.82 6.80
C ALA A 225 -17.39 12.77 5.61
N TRP A 226 -17.58 14.07 5.84
CA TRP A 226 -17.42 15.09 4.80
C TRP A 226 -15.99 15.17 4.30
N PHE A 227 -14.99 15.18 5.18
CA PHE A 227 -13.58 15.11 4.78
C PHE A 227 -13.25 13.78 4.11
N ALA A 228 -13.92 12.69 4.49
CA ALA A 228 -13.75 11.40 3.85
C ALA A 228 -14.21 11.39 2.38
N ALA A 229 -15.17 12.26 2.04
CA ALA A 229 -15.73 12.40 0.69
C ALA A 229 -15.07 13.51 -0.14
N ASN A 230 -14.69 14.64 0.48
CA ASN A 230 -14.14 15.81 -0.23
C ASN A 230 -12.60 15.88 -0.18
N GLY A 231 -11.96 15.01 0.60
CA GLY A 231 -10.52 15.08 0.88
C GLY A 231 -10.18 16.26 1.82
N ARG A 232 -8.92 16.27 2.28
CA ARG A 232 -8.42 17.33 3.15
C ARG A 232 -6.91 17.48 3.01
N HIS A 233 -6.43 18.63 2.52
CA HIS A 233 -5.00 18.90 2.45
C HIS A 233 -4.44 19.51 3.72
N THR A 234 -3.27 19.02 4.14
CA THR A 234 -2.35 19.78 4.99
C THR A 234 -1.57 20.79 4.15
N LEU A 235 -0.95 21.81 4.76
CA LEU A 235 -0.10 22.75 4.01
C LEU A 235 1.00 22.03 3.22
N GLY A 236 1.61 20.99 3.79
CA GLY A 236 2.64 20.20 3.12
C GLY A 236 2.08 19.47 1.90
N SER A 237 0.99 18.72 2.06
CA SER A 237 0.36 18.03 0.92
C SER A 237 -0.12 19.03 -0.15
N PHE A 238 -0.64 20.19 0.26
CA PHE A 238 -1.08 21.26 -0.65
C PHE A 238 0.09 21.83 -1.46
N ARG A 239 1.21 22.14 -0.81
CA ARG A 239 2.44 22.60 -1.49
C ARG A 239 2.98 21.56 -2.48
N HIS A 240 2.93 20.29 -2.11
CA HIS A 240 3.34 19.21 -3.01
C HIS A 240 2.43 19.14 -4.24
N ALA A 241 1.11 19.22 -4.06
CA ALA A 241 0.15 19.23 -5.16
C ALA A 241 0.32 20.45 -6.09
N MET A 242 0.62 21.62 -5.52
CA MET A 242 0.75 22.87 -6.28
C MET A 242 2.11 22.99 -7.02
N PHE A 243 3.22 22.60 -6.40
CA PHE A 243 4.57 22.86 -6.92
C PHE A 243 5.43 21.61 -7.17
N GLY A 244 4.95 20.41 -6.82
CA GLY A 244 5.71 19.17 -6.98
C GLY A 244 6.97 19.07 -6.09
N TRP A 245 7.06 19.85 -5.01
CA TRP A 245 8.25 19.87 -4.17
C TRP A 245 8.51 18.54 -3.46
N ALA A 246 9.70 17.97 -3.67
CA ALA A 246 10.09 16.67 -3.11
C ALA A 246 10.14 16.66 -1.57
N SER A 247 10.48 17.80 -0.94
CA SER A 247 10.49 17.93 0.52
C SER A 247 9.10 17.72 1.16
N ASP A 248 8.03 17.97 0.40
CA ASP A 248 6.65 17.85 0.84
C ASP A 248 5.99 16.51 0.44
N ALA A 249 6.67 15.67 -0.35
CA ALA A 249 6.14 14.39 -0.84
C ALA A 249 5.75 13.43 0.30
N LYS A 250 6.47 13.48 1.44
CA LYS A 250 6.11 12.69 2.63
C LYS A 250 4.78 13.16 3.24
N ALA A 251 4.53 14.47 3.29
CA ALA A 251 3.28 15.01 3.82
C ALA A 251 2.09 14.65 2.93
N ALA A 252 2.26 14.68 1.60
CA ALA A 252 1.27 14.21 0.65
C ALA A 252 0.94 12.72 0.86
N ARG A 253 1.96 11.85 0.94
CA ARG A 253 1.75 10.43 1.22
C ARG A 253 1.07 10.16 2.56
N ASN A 254 1.46 10.87 3.63
CA ASN A 254 0.83 10.70 4.93
C ASN A 254 -0.64 11.13 4.93
N THR A 255 -0.97 12.22 4.24
CA THR A 255 -2.35 12.70 4.12
C THR A 255 -3.24 11.62 3.50
N ARG A 256 -2.73 10.91 2.50
CA ARG A 256 -3.37 9.75 1.87
C ARG A 256 -3.58 8.56 2.81
N LEU A 257 -2.59 8.25 3.63
CA LEU A 257 -2.65 7.14 4.59
C LEU A 257 -3.53 7.43 5.81
N GLU A 258 -3.68 8.69 6.21
CA GLU A 258 -4.40 9.07 7.43
C GLU A 258 -5.93 8.90 7.35
N GLY A 259 -6.46 8.41 6.23
CA GLY A 259 -7.76 7.73 6.18
C GLY A 259 -8.97 8.63 6.00
N PHE A 260 -8.80 9.80 5.38
CA PHE A 260 -9.91 10.55 4.79
C PHE A 260 -10.01 10.38 3.26
N GLU A 261 -9.14 9.59 2.64
CA GLU A 261 -9.13 9.42 1.17
C GLU A 261 -9.70 8.06 0.70
N ASN A 262 -10.06 7.16 1.62
CA ASN A 262 -10.49 5.79 1.31
C ASN A 262 -12.02 5.57 1.27
N VAL A 263 -12.86 6.61 1.16
CA VAL A 263 -14.34 6.44 1.24
C VAL A 263 -15.13 6.87 0.00
N ALA A 264 -14.53 7.44 -1.06
CA ALA A 264 -15.34 7.81 -2.23
C ALA A 264 -14.59 7.75 -3.57
N HIS A 265 -14.69 6.61 -4.27
CA HIS A 265 -14.81 6.56 -5.74
C HIS A 265 -15.68 5.35 -6.14
N THR A 266 -16.95 5.36 -5.72
CA THR A 266 -18.03 4.58 -6.35
C THR A 266 -19.30 5.41 -6.31
N PHE A 267 -19.47 6.28 -7.30
CA PHE A 267 -20.75 6.78 -7.80
C PHE A 267 -20.63 6.93 -9.30
#